data_AF-A0A951VJ09-F1
#
_entry.id   AF-A0A951VJ09-F1
#
_cell.length_a   1.000
_cell.length_b   1.000
_cell.length_c   1.000
_cell.angle_alpha   90.00
_cell.angle_beta   90.00
_cell.angle_gamma   90.00
#
_symmetry.space_group_name_H-M   'P 1'
#
loop_
_entity.id
_entity.type
_entity.pdbx_description
1 polymer ?
#
loop_
_entity_poly.entity_id
_entity_poly.type
_entity_poly.pdbx_seq_one_letter_code
_entity_poly.pdbx_strand_id
1 'polypeptide(L)'
;MEFESIKTVLLAITVLIILYIIFFKGGLSSQKLKFMISSLSVTLILILIIILKLHHFLRLQLSIPNTLTYFLTAIIFFLHFLFFRHEIIKTNFIILILSIGFIFCAVLLDLLTDGKIITLPESDLIEEIFRIAGTGLWMFYYLNYSIKLRDL
;
A
#
# COMPACT_ATOMS: atom_id res chain seq x y z
N MET A 1 10.87 -2.76 18.25
CA MET A 1 11.90 -2.58 17.20
C MET A 1 11.80 -3.67 16.13
N GLU A 2 11.66 -4.95 16.48
CA GLU A 2 11.64 -6.05 15.49
C GLU A 2 10.41 -6.06 14.56
N PHE A 3 9.21 -5.68 15.06
CA PHE A 3 7.98 -5.71 14.26
C PHE A 3 7.88 -4.58 13.20
N GLU A 4 8.29 -3.35 13.53
CA GLU A 4 8.21 -2.21 12.59
C GLU A 4 9.10 -2.39 11.35
N SER A 5 10.18 -3.17 11.47
CA SER A 5 11.07 -3.46 10.34
C SER A 5 10.43 -4.40 9.31
N ILE A 6 9.44 -5.22 9.70
CA ILE A 6 8.82 -6.21 8.81
C ILE A 6 8.11 -5.52 7.63
N LYS A 7 7.18 -4.60 7.91
CA LYS A 7 6.47 -3.84 6.86
C LYS A 7 7.43 -3.06 5.96
N THR A 8 8.55 -2.60 6.51
CA THR A 8 9.61 -1.89 5.78
C THR A 8 10.28 -2.81 4.76
N VAL A 9 10.71 -4.00 5.20
CA VAL A 9 11.31 -5.00 4.31
C VAL A 9 10.32 -5.45 3.24
N LEU A 10 9.05 -5.69 3.60
CA LEU A 10 8.00 -6.10 2.66
C LEU A 10 7.76 -5.05 1.56
N LEU A 11 7.67 -3.77 1.94
CA LEU A 11 7.50 -2.69 0.97
C LEU A 11 8.77 -2.46 0.13
N ALA A 12 9.96 -2.59 0.71
CA ALA A 12 11.21 -2.52 -0.05
C ALA A 12 11.31 -3.63 -1.10
N ILE A 13 10.98 -4.87 -0.73
CA ILE A 13 10.91 -6.00 -1.68
C ILE A 13 9.88 -5.71 -2.78
N THR A 14 8.71 -5.18 -2.43
CA THR A 14 7.68 -4.81 -3.41
C THR A 14 8.21 -3.79 -4.42
N VAL A 15 8.89 -2.74 -3.95
CA VAL A 15 9.51 -1.73 -4.81
C VAL A 15 10.52 -2.39 -5.75
N LEU A 16 11.40 -3.25 -5.23
CA LEU A 16 12.38 -3.97 -6.06
C LEU A 16 11.71 -4.86 -7.12
N ILE A 17 10.62 -5.56 -6.78
CA ILE A 17 9.84 -6.36 -7.75
C ILE A 17 9.27 -5.47 -8.85
N ILE A 18 8.66 -4.33 -8.48
CA ILE A 18 8.06 -3.40 -9.45
C ILE A 18 9.14 -2.81 -10.37
N LEU A 19 10.26 -2.34 -9.81
CA LEU A 19 11.39 -1.82 -10.57
C LEU A 19 11.98 -2.89 -11.50
N TYR A 20 12.12 -4.12 -11.02
CA TYR A 20 12.57 -5.25 -11.83
C TYR A 20 11.67 -5.44 -13.06
N ILE A 21 10.35 -5.44 -12.87
CA ILE A 21 9.39 -5.56 -13.98
C ILE A 21 9.54 -4.39 -14.96
N ILE A 22 9.64 -3.16 -14.47
CA ILE A 22 9.73 -1.95 -15.31
C ILE A 22 10.99 -1.96 -16.19
N PHE A 23 12.15 -2.26 -15.61
CA PHE A 23 13.44 -2.07 -16.27
C PHE A 23 13.99 -3.31 -16.96
N PHE A 24 13.73 -4.51 -16.43
CA PHE A 24 14.46 -5.72 -16.84
C PHE A 24 13.59 -6.76 -17.53
N LYS A 25 12.26 -6.68 -17.41
CA LYS A 25 11.40 -7.73 -17.97
C LYS A 25 11.25 -7.67 -19.49
N GLY A 26 11.45 -6.49 -20.11
CA GLY A 26 11.29 -6.30 -21.56
C GLY A 26 9.87 -6.61 -22.05
N GLY A 27 9.54 -6.26 -23.30
CA GLY A 27 8.30 -6.72 -23.96
C GLY A 27 6.96 -6.28 -23.34
N LEU A 28 6.95 -5.39 -22.34
CA LEU A 28 5.73 -4.87 -21.74
C LEU A 28 4.98 -3.97 -22.72
N SER A 29 3.68 -4.20 -22.89
CA SER A 29 2.82 -3.26 -23.60
C SER A 29 2.81 -1.91 -22.90
N SER A 30 2.56 -0.83 -23.66
CA SER A 30 2.49 0.53 -23.09
C SER A 30 1.52 0.63 -21.89
N GLN A 31 0.41 -0.10 -21.95
CA GLN A 31 -0.58 -0.11 -20.87
C GLN A 31 -0.08 -0.83 -19.61
N LYS A 32 0.60 -1.98 -19.75
CA LYS A 32 1.23 -2.69 -18.62
C LYS A 32 2.33 -1.85 -17.99
N LEU A 33 3.15 -1.16 -18.80
CA LEU A 33 4.20 -0.27 -18.30
C LEU A 33 3.60 0.89 -17.49
N LYS A 34 2.56 1.57 -18.01
CA LYS A 34 1.84 2.63 -17.28
C LYS A 34 1.25 2.13 -15.97
N PHE A 35 0.70 0.91 -15.97
CA PHE A 35 0.19 0.27 -14.75
C PHE A 35 1.30 0.05 -13.71
N MET A 36 2.47 -0.44 -14.12
CA MET A 36 3.60 -0.66 -13.21
C MET A 36 4.19 0.64 -12.66
N ILE A 37 4.30 1.68 -13.48
CA ILE A 37 4.75 2.99 -13.03
C ILE A 37 3.75 3.57 -12.01
N SER A 38 2.45 3.47 -12.30
CA SER A 38 1.42 3.92 -11.35
C SER A 38 1.43 3.09 -10.06
N SER A 39 1.64 1.78 -10.16
CA SER A 39 1.81 0.86 -9.02
C SER A 39 3.01 1.23 -8.15
N LEU A 40 4.13 1.63 -8.78
CA LEU A 40 5.31 2.13 -8.07
C LEU A 40 4.95 3.39 -7.29
N SER A 41 4.31 4.36 -7.93
CA SER A 41 3.88 5.60 -7.25
C SER A 41 2.98 5.33 -6.04
N VAL A 42 1.99 4.44 -6.18
CA VAL A 42 1.12 4.03 -5.07
C VAL A 42 1.92 3.36 -3.95
N THR A 43 2.87 2.49 -4.30
CA THR A 43 3.73 1.80 -3.31
C THR A 43 4.65 2.78 -2.59
N LEU A 44 5.18 3.79 -3.27
CA LEU A 44 5.97 4.85 -2.65
C LEU A 44 5.11 5.69 -1.68
N ILE A 45 3.86 5.95 -2.03
CA ILE A 45 2.92 6.63 -1.13
C ILE A 45 2.61 5.74 0.10
N LEU A 46 2.45 4.42 -0.06
CA LEU A 46 2.35 3.50 1.08
C LEU A 46 3.55 3.62 2.01
N ILE A 47 4.77 3.71 1.47
CA ILE A 47 5.99 3.90 2.26
C ILE A 47 5.91 5.21 3.06
N LEU A 48 5.50 6.32 2.45
CA LEU A 48 5.37 7.60 3.14
C LEU A 48 4.36 7.52 4.30
N ILE A 49 3.23 6.84 4.09
CA ILE A 49 2.14 6.79 5.07
C ILE A 49 2.41 5.76 6.17
N ILE A 50 2.89 4.57 5.83
CA ILE A 50 3.02 3.43 6.76
C ILE A 50 4.36 3.42 7.49
N ILE A 51 5.45 3.76 6.79
CA ILE A 51 6.81 3.70 7.35
C ILE A 51 7.19 5.05 7.94
N LEU A 52 7.12 6.11 7.12
CA LEU A 52 7.50 7.45 7.56
C LEU A 52 6.42 8.13 8.40
N LYS A 53 5.23 7.50 8.51
CA LYS A 53 4.07 8.04 9.24
C LYS A 53 3.80 9.50 8.88
N LEU A 54 3.80 9.82 7.57
CA LEU A 54 3.69 11.19 7.05
C LEU A 54 2.48 11.95 7.64
N HIS A 55 1.37 11.27 7.90
CA HIS A 55 0.19 11.85 8.56
C HIS A 55 0.54 12.43 9.94
N HIS A 56 1.26 11.71 10.80
CA HIS A 56 1.72 12.24 12.08
C HIS A 56 2.69 13.41 11.91
N PHE A 57 3.62 13.34 10.95
CA PHE A 57 4.54 14.43 10.68
C PHE A 57 3.80 15.71 10.26
N LEU A 58 2.86 15.62 9.31
CA LEU A 58 2.05 16.74 8.84
C LEU A 58 1.13 17.29 9.93
N ARG A 59 0.58 16.42 10.79
CA ARG A 59 -0.20 16.83 11.97
C ARG A 59 0.64 17.64 12.95
N LEU A 60 1.82 17.16 13.30
CA LEU A 60 2.66 17.80 14.31
C LEU A 60 3.31 19.09 13.81
N GLN A 61 3.77 19.14 12.56
CA GLN A 61 4.53 20.26 12.02
C GLN A 61 3.67 21.31 11.30
N LEU A 62 2.59 20.89 10.65
CA LEU A 62 1.76 21.76 9.81
C LEU A 62 0.30 21.84 10.29
N SER A 63 -0.04 21.23 11.42
CA SER A 63 -1.41 21.17 11.97
C SER A 63 -2.44 20.59 10.99
N ILE A 64 -2.00 19.74 10.06
CA ILE A 64 -2.89 19.07 9.09
C ILE A 64 -3.53 17.85 9.76
N PRO A 65 -4.86 17.73 9.80
CA PRO A 65 -5.52 16.57 10.40
C PRO A 65 -5.19 15.25 9.69
N ASN A 66 -4.96 14.18 10.45
CA ASN A 66 -4.70 12.84 9.90
C ASN A 66 -5.79 12.39 8.91
N THR A 67 -7.05 12.72 9.19
CA THR A 67 -8.20 12.45 8.32
C THR A 67 -8.01 13.04 6.92
N LEU A 68 -7.48 14.26 6.81
CA LEU A 68 -7.24 14.91 5.52
C LEU A 68 -6.09 14.21 4.77
N THR A 69 -4.99 13.89 5.46
CA THR A 69 -3.87 13.17 4.83
C THR A 69 -4.30 11.80 4.31
N TYR A 70 -5.06 11.03 5.08
CA TYR A 70 -5.57 9.74 4.64
C TYR A 70 -6.59 9.87 3.50
N PHE A 71 -7.48 10.87 3.54
CA PHE A 71 -8.41 11.12 2.45
C PHE A 71 -7.70 11.45 1.13
N LEU A 72 -6.72 12.36 1.16
CA LEU A 72 -5.92 12.71 -0.02
C LEU A 72 -5.13 11.50 -0.55
N THR A 73 -4.59 10.69 0.35
CA THR A 73 -3.92 9.44 0.00
C THR A 73 -4.89 8.49 -0.70
N ALA A 74 -6.09 8.28 -0.13
CA ALA A 74 -7.10 7.38 -0.68
C ALA A 74 -7.54 7.77 -2.10
N ILE A 75 -7.59 9.06 -2.44
CA ILE A 75 -7.87 9.53 -3.80
C ILE A 75 -6.85 8.95 -4.79
N ILE A 76 -5.56 8.93 -4.46
CA ILE A 76 -4.51 8.44 -5.36
C ILE A 76 -4.69 6.93 -5.61
N PHE A 77 -5.04 6.16 -4.58
CA PHE A 77 -5.37 4.75 -4.72
C PHE A 77 -6.60 4.59 -5.61
N PHE A 78 -7.67 5.31 -5.33
CA PHE A 78 -8.92 5.25 -6.10
C PHE A 78 -8.67 5.54 -7.59
N LEU A 79 -7.89 6.57 -7.91
CA LEU A 79 -7.53 6.90 -9.29
C LEU A 79 -6.71 5.77 -9.94
N HIS A 80 -5.77 5.17 -9.22
CA HIS A 80 -5.04 3.99 -9.72
C HIS A 80 -6.01 2.83 -10.06
N PHE A 81 -6.95 2.51 -9.17
CA PHE A 81 -7.96 1.49 -9.43
C PHE A 81 -8.85 1.83 -10.62
N LEU A 82 -9.30 3.08 -10.72
CA LEU A 82 -10.20 3.53 -11.78
C LEU A 82 -9.53 3.42 -13.16
N PHE A 83 -8.31 3.95 -13.31
CA PHE A 83 -7.60 3.97 -14.59
C PHE A 83 -7.09 2.60 -15.02
N PHE A 84 -6.72 1.74 -14.06
CA PHE A 84 -6.14 0.42 -14.36
C PHE A 84 -7.06 -0.76 -14.04
N ARG A 85 -8.36 -0.51 -13.86
CA ARG A 85 -9.36 -1.56 -13.53
C ARG A 85 -9.26 -2.81 -14.41
N HIS A 86 -9.03 -2.62 -15.72
CA HIS A 86 -8.99 -3.74 -16.68
C HIS A 86 -7.75 -4.60 -16.52
N GLU A 87 -6.61 -4.02 -16.11
CA GLU A 87 -5.41 -4.79 -15.80
C GLU A 87 -5.58 -5.46 -14.43
N ILE A 88 -6.09 -4.74 -13.43
CA ILE A 88 -6.31 -5.23 -12.06
C ILE A 88 -7.27 -6.42 -12.01
N ILE A 89 -8.34 -6.43 -12.80
CA ILE A 89 -9.29 -7.56 -12.82
C ILE A 89 -8.65 -8.83 -13.42
N LYS A 90 -7.64 -8.68 -14.30
CA LYS A 90 -6.92 -9.81 -14.91
C LYS A 90 -5.84 -10.39 -14.00
N THR A 91 -5.50 -9.72 -12.91
CA THR A 91 -4.53 -10.21 -11.92
C THR A 91 -5.24 -10.99 -10.81
N ASN A 92 -4.51 -11.39 -9.76
CA ASN A 92 -5.13 -11.97 -8.56
C ASN A 92 -5.81 -10.87 -7.72
N PHE A 93 -6.93 -10.37 -8.23
CA PHE A 93 -7.70 -9.26 -7.65
C PHE A 93 -8.10 -9.49 -6.18
N ILE A 94 -8.39 -10.74 -5.79
CA ILE A 94 -8.74 -11.10 -4.41
C ILE A 94 -7.60 -10.75 -3.43
N ILE A 95 -6.35 -11.05 -3.80
CA ILE A 95 -5.17 -10.74 -2.95
C ILE A 95 -5.05 -9.23 -2.77
N LEU A 96 -5.29 -8.47 -3.83
CA LEU A 96 -5.22 -7.01 -3.81
C LEU A 96 -6.32 -6.40 -2.92
N ILE A 97 -7.56 -6.89 -3.02
CA ILE A 97 -8.65 -6.44 -2.14
C ILE A 97 -8.32 -6.71 -0.68
N LEU A 98 -7.85 -7.93 -0.35
CA LEU A 98 -7.52 -8.28 1.03
C LEU A 98 -6.39 -7.40 1.57
N SER A 99 -5.37 -7.13 0.75
CA SER A 99 -4.29 -6.20 1.09
C SER A 99 -4.83 -4.81 1.45
N ILE A 100 -5.68 -4.23 0.59
CA ILE A 100 -6.30 -2.92 0.82
C ILE A 100 -7.19 -2.96 2.06
N GLY A 101 -7.97 -4.03 2.23
CA GLY A 101 -8.86 -4.20 3.38
C GLY A 101 -8.10 -4.13 4.70
N PHE A 102 -6.98 -4.85 4.81
CA PHE A 102 -6.16 -4.78 6.02
C PHE A 102 -5.51 -3.42 6.23
N ILE A 103 -4.99 -2.77 5.18
CA ILE A 103 -4.44 -1.41 5.29
C ILE A 103 -5.54 -0.42 5.73
N PHE A 104 -6.74 -0.55 5.18
CA PHE A 104 -7.89 0.27 5.52
C PHE A 104 -8.33 0.06 6.97
N CYS A 105 -8.36 -1.19 7.46
CA CYS A 105 -8.62 -1.47 8.87
C CYS A 105 -7.58 -0.82 9.79
N ALA A 106 -6.29 -0.84 9.43
CA ALA A 106 -5.26 -0.15 10.19
C ALA A 106 -5.49 1.37 10.23
N VAL A 107 -5.82 1.99 9.10
CA VAL A 107 -6.13 3.42 9.02
C VAL A 107 -7.39 3.78 9.82
N LEU A 108 -8.42 2.95 9.76
CA LEU A 108 -9.63 3.17 10.56
C LEU A 108 -9.32 3.09 12.05
N LEU A 109 -8.54 2.12 12.50
CA LEU A 109 -8.14 2.01 13.90
C LEU A 109 -7.38 3.26 14.35
N ASP A 110 -6.36 3.69 13.59
CA ASP A 110 -5.57 4.90 13.87
C ASP A 110 -6.47 6.14 14.02
N LEU A 111 -7.41 6.35 13.09
CA LEU A 111 -8.34 7.48 13.13
C LEU A 111 -9.31 7.43 14.32
N LEU A 112 -9.81 6.23 14.65
CA LEU A 112 -10.79 6.04 15.72
C LEU A 112 -10.17 6.17 17.11
N THR A 113 -8.92 5.73 17.28
CA THR A 113 -8.16 5.88 18.53
C THR A 113 -7.65 7.30 18.71
N ASP A 114 -7.09 7.93 17.66
CA ASP A 114 -6.69 9.35 17.68
C ASP A 114 -7.88 10.27 18.00
N GLY A 115 -9.04 9.98 17.40
CA GLY A 115 -10.28 10.71 17.65
C GLY A 115 -10.90 10.46 19.03
N LYS A 116 -10.30 9.57 19.85
CA LYS A 116 -10.83 9.10 21.14
C LYS A 116 -12.27 8.55 21.06
N ILE A 117 -12.66 8.06 19.89
CA ILE A 117 -13.98 7.45 19.66
C ILE A 117 -14.02 6.07 20.33
N ILE A 118 -12.91 5.35 20.29
CA ILE A 118 -12.75 4.02 20.89
C ILE A 118 -11.46 4.01 21.71
N THR A 119 -11.47 3.28 22.84
CA THR A 119 -10.26 2.98 23.61
C THR A 119 -10.07 1.47 23.58
N LEU A 120 -9.06 1.03 22.83
CA LEU A 120 -8.69 -0.38 22.70
C LEU A 120 -7.34 -0.59 23.40
N PRO A 121 -7.23 -1.47 24.39
CA PRO A 121 -5.92 -1.89 24.88
C PRO A 121 -5.13 -2.50 23.71
N GLU A 122 -3.85 -2.14 23.60
CA GLU A 122 -2.96 -2.62 22.54
C GLU A 122 -3.36 -2.21 21.10
N SER A 123 -4.07 -1.08 20.94
CA SER A 123 -4.44 -0.53 19.62
C SER A 123 -3.28 -0.48 18.63
N ASP A 124 -2.11 -0.04 19.10
CA ASP A 124 -0.92 0.16 18.29
C ASP A 124 -0.38 -1.17 17.74
N LEU A 125 -0.48 -2.25 18.54
CA LEU A 125 -0.06 -3.59 18.13
C LEU A 125 -1.02 -4.14 17.06
N ILE A 126 -2.33 -3.98 17.26
CA ILE A 126 -3.35 -4.45 16.32
C ILE A 126 -3.22 -3.71 14.98
N GLU A 127 -3.05 -2.39 15.02
CA GLU A 127 -2.79 -1.56 13.85
C GLU A 127 -1.55 -2.03 13.09
N GLU A 128 -0.48 -2.36 13.81
CA GLU A 128 0.76 -2.84 13.23
C GLU A 128 0.60 -4.21 12.56
N ILE A 129 -0.13 -5.14 13.18
CA ILE A 129 -0.46 -6.44 12.59
C ILE A 129 -1.22 -6.25 11.28
N PHE A 130 -2.20 -5.36 11.26
CA PHE A 130 -2.96 -5.06 10.04
C PHE A 130 -2.09 -4.42 8.95
N ARG A 131 -1.16 -3.53 9.30
CA ARG A 131 -0.18 -2.97 8.35
C ARG A 131 0.74 -4.05 7.79
N ILE A 132 1.23 -4.96 8.61
CA ILE A 132 2.09 -6.06 8.17
C ILE A 132 1.32 -7.02 7.25
N ALA A 133 0.12 -7.44 7.64
CA ALA A 133 -0.72 -8.31 6.82
C ALA A 133 -1.05 -7.65 5.46
N GLY A 134 -1.43 -6.38 5.48
CA GLY A 134 -1.73 -5.59 4.30
C GLY A 134 -0.53 -5.46 3.36
N THR A 135 0.63 -5.05 3.87
CA THR A 135 1.87 -4.89 3.09
C THR A 135 2.43 -6.24 2.60
N GLY A 136 2.26 -7.31 3.37
CA GLY A 136 2.63 -8.67 2.97
C GLY A 136 1.81 -9.17 1.79
N LEU A 137 0.48 -8.98 1.83
CA LEU A 137 -0.38 -9.30 0.69
C LEU A 137 -0.14 -8.40 -0.52
N TRP A 138 0.21 -7.13 -0.29
CA TRP A 138 0.61 -6.20 -1.35
C TRP A 138 1.86 -6.71 -2.08
N MET A 139 2.89 -7.11 -1.33
CA MET A 139 4.09 -7.73 -1.87
C MET A 139 3.76 -9.03 -2.63
N PHE A 140 2.94 -9.90 -2.02
CA PHE A 140 2.56 -11.18 -2.63
C PHE A 140 1.77 -10.98 -3.92
N TYR A 141 0.92 -9.95 -4.00
CA TYR A 141 0.22 -9.56 -5.22
C TYR A 141 1.19 -9.23 -6.36
N TYR A 142 2.18 -8.36 -6.13
CA TYR A 142 3.16 -7.99 -7.16
C TYR A 142 4.13 -9.12 -7.49
N LEU A 143 4.46 -9.99 -6.53
CA LEU A 143 5.21 -11.21 -6.79
C LEU A 143 4.43 -12.16 -7.73
N ASN A 144 3.15 -12.39 -7.46
CA ASN A 144 2.30 -13.20 -8.35
C ASN A 144 2.17 -12.57 -9.75
N TYR A 145 2.01 -11.25 -9.80
CA TYR A 145 1.95 -10.53 -11.07
C TYR A 145 3.27 -10.67 -11.85
N SER A 146 4.42 -10.58 -11.17
CA SER A 146 5.72 -10.77 -11.79
C SER A 146 5.86 -12.17 -12.38
N ILE A 147 5.42 -13.21 -11.68
CA ILE A 147 5.48 -14.59 -12.17
C ILE A 147 4.58 -14.78 -13.39
N LYS A 148 3.31 -14.37 -13.32
CA LYS A 148 2.35 -14.53 -14.45
C LYS A 148 2.77 -13.80 -15.72
N LEU A 149 3.49 -12.69 -15.59
CA LEU A 149 4.05 -11.99 -16.73
C LEU A 149 5.18 -12.78 -17.43
N ARG A 150 5.72 -13.85 -16.82
CA ARG A 150 6.78 -14.70 -17.42
C ARG A 150 6.18 -15.76 -18.34
N ASP A 151 4.92 -16.12 -18.12
CA ASP A 151 4.22 -17.19 -18.84
C ASP A 151 3.41 -16.64 -20.05
N LEU A 152 3.63 -15.37 -20.41
CA LEU A 152 3.05 -14.66 -21.56
C LEU A 152 4.17 -14.22 -22.50
#